data_AF-A0AAD2CE34-F1
#
_entry.id   AF-A0AAD2CE34-F1
#
_cell.length_a   1.000
_cell.length_b   1.000
_cell.length_c   1.000
_cell.angle_alpha   90.00
_cell.angle_beta   90.00
_cell.angle_gamma   90.00
#
_symmetry.space_group_name_H-M   'P 1'
#
loop_
_entity.id
_entity.type
_entity.pdbx_description
1 polymer ?
#
loop_
_entity_poly.entity_id
_entity_poly.type
_entity_poly.pdbx_seq_one_letter_code
_entity_poly.pdbx_strand_id
1 'polypeptide(L)'
;MTRPARTSFQQEYNDDMTTNCQLHSTCDESCSQSSDTGVVVQSSISQRPSCLKPSSSSSRSAQAHPSIPRPLLAQYFNNKGVKALNYGDYRKATNLFVQAIKTFNDDGMDNHCSCQHCTVSSSVRYSLEQDSKPKIYDTSKDHYVHRRGIEVHPGAMGHKMGDALLQITTLNLAIAKHLICLECPLSDHRAQAKRYQKAASLYEMAFKWHVGDGNTDQNTVNISVFLIIVNNLSQIHRKANNQAKLFMCRRHLQSALMTLLTTQETEMYQVLHLDGFVCTAFVKTSCASAA
;
A
#
# COMPACT_ATOMS: atom_id res chain seq x y z
N MET A 1 -17.89 32.58 3.68
CA MET A 1 -16.92 31.63 3.09
C MET A 1 -16.14 30.99 4.23
N THR A 2 -16.56 29.82 4.67
CA THR A 2 -15.88 29.03 5.70
C THR A 2 -14.66 28.33 5.07
N ARG A 3 -13.46 28.53 5.62
CA ARG A 3 -12.29 27.73 5.23
C ARG A 3 -12.62 26.24 5.45
N PRO A 4 -12.40 25.34 4.47
CA PRO A 4 -12.66 23.93 4.66
C PRO A 4 -11.73 23.36 5.73
N ALA A 5 -12.20 22.34 6.46
CA ALA A 5 -11.58 21.66 7.62
C ALA A 5 -10.25 20.92 7.33
N ARG A 6 -9.44 21.43 6.39
CA ARG A 6 -8.32 20.73 5.77
C ARG A 6 -7.01 20.90 6.55
N THR A 7 -6.77 22.08 7.13
CA THR A 7 -5.59 22.33 7.97
C THR A 7 -5.73 21.70 9.36
N SER A 8 -6.95 21.55 9.88
CA SER A 8 -7.14 20.97 11.21
C SER A 8 -6.85 19.48 11.25
N PHE A 9 -7.07 18.71 10.17
CA PHE A 9 -6.80 17.28 10.21
C PHE A 9 -5.31 16.95 10.35
N GLN A 10 -4.46 17.53 9.49
CA GLN A 10 -3.03 17.26 9.55
C GLN A 10 -2.42 17.74 10.86
N GLN A 11 -2.90 18.87 11.39
CA GLN A 11 -2.44 19.42 12.66
C GLN A 11 -2.95 18.60 13.85
N GLU A 12 -4.26 18.34 13.98
CA GLU A 12 -4.82 17.50 15.05
C GLU A 12 -4.26 16.07 15.02
N TYR A 13 -4.04 15.50 13.83
CA TYR A 13 -3.48 14.16 13.68
C TYR A 13 -1.97 14.14 13.95
N ASN A 14 -1.21 15.15 13.52
CA ASN A 14 0.23 15.20 13.81
C ASN A 14 0.53 15.54 15.27
N ASP A 15 -0.20 16.48 15.87
CA ASP A 15 0.00 16.94 17.24
C ASP A 15 -0.23 15.81 18.25
N ASP A 16 -1.15 14.87 17.97
CA ASP A 16 -1.39 13.67 18.77
C ASP A 16 -0.44 12.49 18.44
N MET A 17 0.28 12.57 17.31
CA MET A 17 1.19 11.52 16.82
C MET A 17 2.64 11.73 17.25
N THR A 18 3.14 12.97 17.29
CA THR A 18 4.52 13.27 17.70
C THR A 18 4.80 12.86 19.15
N THR A 19 3.79 12.78 19.99
CA THR A 19 3.89 12.42 21.41
C THR A 19 4.14 10.92 21.66
N ASN A 20 4.01 10.05 20.64
CA ASN A 20 4.07 8.57 20.82
C ASN A 20 5.14 7.84 19.99
N CYS A 21 5.97 8.56 19.22
CA CYS A 21 6.94 7.97 18.28
C CYS A 21 8.41 7.95 18.79
N GLN A 22 8.62 7.77 20.10
CA GLN A 22 9.95 7.49 20.68
C GLN A 22 10.02 6.07 21.25
N LEU A 23 9.93 5.02 20.42
CA LEU A 23 10.26 3.65 20.83
C LEU A 23 10.98 2.86 19.72
N HIS A 24 12.31 2.90 19.81
CA HIS A 24 13.36 1.92 19.45
C HIS A 24 13.24 1.04 18.18
N SER A 25 14.28 1.18 17.35
CA SER A 25 14.69 0.25 16.28
C SER A 25 15.48 -0.96 16.82
N THR A 26 15.51 -2.01 15.99
CA THR A 26 16.29 -3.27 16.05
C THR A 26 15.62 -4.48 16.71
N CYS A 27 14.89 -5.24 15.89
CA CYS A 27 14.78 -6.70 16.01
C CYS A 27 14.71 -7.27 14.59
N ASP A 28 15.64 -8.18 14.27
CA ASP A 28 15.64 -8.98 13.05
C ASP A 28 14.39 -9.87 12.97
N GLU A 29 13.68 -9.80 11.83
CA GLU A 29 12.50 -10.63 11.54
C GLU A 29 12.94 -11.97 10.91
N SER A 30 13.52 -12.86 11.69
CA SER A 30 13.52 -14.29 11.36
C SER A 30 12.21 -14.90 11.83
N CYS A 31 11.15 -14.73 11.02
CA CYS A 31 9.91 -15.48 11.18
C CYS A 31 10.21 -16.92 10.75
N SER A 32 10.37 -17.80 11.74
CA SER A 32 10.65 -19.23 11.59
C SER A 32 9.72 -19.85 10.54
N GLN A 33 10.32 -20.45 9.51
CA GLN A 33 9.62 -21.36 8.63
C GLN A 33 9.20 -22.57 9.47
N SER A 34 7.91 -22.72 9.74
CA SER A 34 7.38 -23.96 10.28
C SER A 34 7.56 -25.04 9.21
N SER A 35 8.53 -25.91 9.45
CA SER A 35 8.82 -27.10 8.65
C SER A 35 7.61 -28.03 8.67
N ASP A 36 6.99 -28.19 7.51
CA ASP A 36 5.95 -29.16 7.24
C ASP A 36 6.54 -30.58 7.30
N THR A 37 5.78 -31.49 7.90
CA THR A 37 6.18 -32.85 8.23
C THR A 37 6.47 -33.68 6.99
N GLY A 38 7.52 -34.50 7.09
CA GLY A 38 8.13 -35.20 5.97
C GLY A 38 7.30 -36.36 5.40
N VAL A 39 7.34 -36.46 4.07
CA VAL A 39 7.17 -37.70 3.33
C VAL A 39 8.51 -38.00 2.67
N VAL A 40 9.19 -39.02 3.20
CA VAL A 40 10.45 -39.55 2.69
C VAL A 40 10.14 -40.35 1.43
N VAL A 41 10.50 -39.81 0.25
CA VAL A 41 10.64 -40.59 -0.99
C VAL A 41 12.13 -40.70 -1.28
N GLN A 42 12.68 -41.88 -1.01
CA GLN A 42 14.01 -42.27 -1.48
C GLN A 42 13.99 -42.37 -3.00
N SER A 43 14.80 -41.55 -3.68
CA SER A 43 15.11 -41.73 -5.09
C SER A 43 16.62 -41.83 -5.28
N SER A 44 16.98 -42.88 -6.00
CA SER A 44 18.30 -43.45 -6.13
C SER A 44 19.25 -42.59 -6.96
N ILE A 45 20.49 -42.51 -6.49
CA ILE A 45 21.63 -41.82 -7.10
C ILE A 45 21.97 -42.49 -8.45
N SER A 46 21.89 -41.73 -9.54
CA SER A 46 22.42 -42.10 -10.84
C SER A 46 23.63 -41.21 -11.17
N GLN A 47 24.78 -41.85 -11.29
CA GLN A 47 26.08 -41.25 -11.56
C GLN A 47 26.09 -40.59 -12.96
N ARG A 48 26.56 -39.33 -13.05
CA ARG A 48 26.85 -38.68 -14.33
C ARG A 48 28.34 -38.73 -14.65
N PRO A 49 28.71 -38.99 -15.92
CA PRO A 49 30.11 -39.04 -16.35
C PRO A 49 30.70 -37.63 -16.52
N SER A 50 31.96 -37.55 -16.12
CA SER A 50 32.92 -36.47 -16.36
C SER A 50 33.27 -36.37 -17.84
N CYS A 51 33.15 -35.19 -18.44
CA CYS A 51 33.85 -34.87 -19.70
C CYS A 51 34.05 -33.36 -19.92
N LEU A 52 35.33 -33.04 -20.13
CA LEU A 52 35.90 -32.05 -21.06
C LEU A 52 35.84 -30.55 -20.68
N LYS A 53 37.05 -30.04 -20.40
CA LYS A 53 37.43 -28.62 -20.38
C LYS A 53 37.45 -28.08 -21.83
N PRO A 54 36.80 -26.94 -22.12
CA PRO A 54 37.10 -26.15 -23.31
C PRO A 54 38.13 -25.07 -22.96
N SER A 55 39.31 -25.20 -23.56
CA SER A 55 40.31 -24.16 -23.70
C SER A 55 40.06 -23.39 -25.01
N SER A 56 39.66 -22.12 -24.92
CA SER A 56 40.02 -21.05 -25.87
C SER A 56 39.26 -19.78 -25.52
N SER A 57 39.99 -18.84 -24.93
CA SER A 57 39.60 -17.46 -24.64
C SER A 57 39.34 -16.68 -25.93
N SER A 58 38.09 -16.65 -26.38
CA SER A 58 37.58 -15.60 -27.27
C SER A 58 36.98 -14.51 -26.39
N SER A 59 37.73 -13.43 -26.21
CA SER A 59 37.29 -12.19 -25.57
C SER A 59 36.22 -11.53 -26.43
N ARG A 60 35.00 -12.07 -26.38
CA ARG A 60 33.79 -11.38 -26.86
C ARG A 60 33.62 -10.17 -25.97
N SER A 61 33.94 -8.99 -26.52
CA SER A 61 33.49 -7.70 -26.02
C SER A 61 32.03 -7.83 -25.61
N ALA A 62 31.78 -7.82 -24.30
CA ALA A 62 30.44 -7.85 -23.75
C ALA A 62 29.79 -6.54 -24.19
N GLN A 63 29.07 -6.59 -25.32
CA GLN A 63 28.24 -5.48 -25.77
C GLN A 63 27.32 -5.14 -24.60
N ALA A 64 27.55 -3.99 -24.00
CA ALA A 64 26.76 -3.51 -22.88
C ALA A 64 25.31 -3.45 -23.34
N HIS A 65 24.49 -4.39 -22.87
CA HIS A 65 23.06 -4.30 -23.11
C HIS A 65 22.59 -2.94 -22.59
N PRO A 66 21.78 -2.20 -23.36
CA PRO A 66 21.27 -0.91 -22.91
C PRO A 66 20.58 -1.13 -21.56
N SER A 67 21.10 -0.48 -20.53
CA SER A 67 20.56 -0.59 -19.17
C SER A 67 19.12 -0.10 -19.18
N ILE A 68 18.19 -0.92 -18.68
CA ILE A 68 16.77 -0.56 -18.56
C ILE A 68 16.67 0.74 -17.75
N PRO A 69 15.92 1.77 -18.22
CA PRO A 69 15.73 3.00 -17.47
C PRO A 69 15.18 2.72 -16.07
N ARG A 70 15.77 3.34 -15.05
CA ARG A 70 15.38 3.11 -13.64
C ARG A 70 13.92 3.46 -13.32
N PRO A 71 13.32 4.56 -13.84
CA PRO A 71 11.90 4.83 -13.64
C PRO A 71 11.02 3.68 -14.12
N LEU A 72 11.33 3.15 -15.31
CA LEU A 72 10.60 2.01 -15.89
C LEU A 72 10.73 0.76 -15.01
N LEU A 73 11.93 0.49 -14.48
CA LEU A 73 12.18 -0.65 -13.61
C LEU A 73 11.43 -0.54 -12.26
N ALA A 74 11.41 0.64 -11.64
CA ALA A 74 10.67 0.88 -10.40
C ALA A 74 9.16 0.70 -10.61
N GLN A 75 8.60 1.25 -11.69
CA GLN A 75 7.18 1.08 -12.05
C GLN A 75 6.85 -0.39 -12.36
N TYR A 76 7.75 -1.09 -13.05
CA TYR A 76 7.61 -2.53 -13.30
C TYR A 76 7.55 -3.33 -11.99
N PHE A 77 8.44 -3.04 -11.03
CA PHE A 77 8.40 -3.68 -9.72
C PHE A 77 7.11 -3.37 -8.95
N ASN A 78 6.62 -2.12 -8.99
CA ASN A 78 5.33 -1.76 -8.40
C ASN A 78 4.19 -2.59 -9.01
N ASN A 79 4.02 -2.58 -10.33
CA ASN A 79 2.90 -3.27 -10.99
C ASN A 79 3.00 -4.80 -10.83
N LYS A 80 4.21 -5.36 -10.83
CA LYS A 80 4.42 -6.77 -10.49
C LYS A 80 4.05 -7.08 -9.04
N GLY A 81 4.35 -6.16 -8.12
CA GLY A 81 3.94 -6.24 -6.71
C GLY A 81 2.43 -6.23 -6.55
N VAL A 82 1.72 -5.37 -7.29
CA VAL A 82 0.24 -5.32 -7.29
C VAL A 82 -0.35 -6.65 -7.78
N LYS A 83 0.21 -7.25 -8.84
CA LYS A 83 -0.22 -8.58 -9.27
C LYS A 83 -0.05 -9.62 -8.17
N ALA A 84 1.12 -9.68 -7.52
CA ALA A 84 1.36 -10.60 -6.40
C ALA A 84 0.39 -10.36 -5.23
N LEU A 85 0.13 -9.10 -4.89
CA LEU A 85 -0.83 -8.68 -3.86
C LEU A 85 -2.24 -9.20 -4.18
N ASN A 86 -2.71 -9.01 -5.41
CA ASN A 86 -4.04 -9.44 -5.86
C ASN A 86 -4.20 -10.97 -5.92
N TYR A 87 -3.08 -11.71 -6.01
CA TYR A 87 -3.04 -13.18 -5.91
C TYR A 87 -2.93 -13.71 -4.47
N GLY A 88 -2.84 -12.84 -3.45
CA GLY A 88 -2.68 -13.25 -2.06
C GLY A 88 -1.22 -13.47 -1.62
N ASP A 89 -0.24 -13.30 -2.51
CA ASP A 89 1.18 -13.47 -2.17
C ASP A 89 1.77 -12.16 -1.61
N TYR A 90 1.32 -11.78 -0.42
CA TYR A 90 1.66 -10.48 0.18
C TYR A 90 3.13 -10.34 0.57
N ARG A 91 3.82 -11.46 0.86
CA ARG A 91 5.26 -11.45 1.15
C ARG A 91 6.07 -11.11 -0.10
N LYS A 92 5.74 -11.76 -1.23
CA LYS A 92 6.35 -11.40 -2.52
C LYS A 92 6.01 -9.98 -2.93
N ALA A 93 4.76 -9.56 -2.74
CA ALA A 93 4.34 -8.19 -3.02
C ALA A 93 5.18 -7.18 -2.21
N THR A 94 5.34 -7.40 -0.91
CA THR A 94 6.20 -6.58 -0.03
C THR A 94 7.62 -6.44 -0.58
N ASN A 95 8.25 -7.57 -0.97
CA ASN A 95 9.61 -7.54 -1.49
C ASN A 95 9.71 -6.75 -2.80
N LEU A 96 8.71 -6.88 -3.69
CA LEU A 96 8.66 -6.13 -4.94
C LEU A 96 8.45 -4.62 -4.71
N PHE A 97 7.60 -4.22 -3.78
CA PHE A 97 7.43 -2.80 -3.44
C PHE A 97 8.69 -2.21 -2.80
N VAL A 98 9.39 -2.97 -1.95
CA VAL A 98 10.68 -2.53 -1.39
C VAL A 98 11.73 -2.37 -2.51
N GLN A 99 11.76 -3.28 -3.50
CA GLN A 99 12.64 -3.13 -4.66
C GLN A 99 12.30 -1.90 -5.50
N ALA A 100 11.00 -1.60 -5.69
CA ALA A 100 10.55 -0.40 -6.38
C ALA A 100 11.03 0.88 -5.66
N ILE A 101 10.86 0.97 -4.34
CA ILE A 101 11.33 2.12 -3.54
C ILE A 101 12.84 2.29 -3.61
N LYS A 102 13.61 1.19 -3.48
CA LYS A 102 15.07 1.24 -3.59
C LYS A 102 15.51 1.74 -4.97
N THR A 103 14.90 1.21 -6.03
CA THR A 103 15.21 1.60 -7.41
C THR A 103 14.91 3.08 -7.67
N PHE A 104 13.85 3.60 -7.05
CA PHE A 104 13.46 5.00 -7.16
C PHE A 104 14.46 5.95 -6.47
N ASN A 105 14.93 5.59 -5.27
CA ASN A 105 15.86 6.44 -4.51
C ASN A 105 17.23 6.62 -5.18
N ASP A 106 17.63 5.69 -6.04
CA ASP A 106 18.92 5.76 -6.72
C ASP A 106 18.94 6.73 -7.91
N ASP A 107 17.79 7.14 -8.46
CA ASP A 107 17.68 7.84 -9.76
C ASP A 107 17.85 9.36 -9.70
N GLY A 108 17.88 9.97 -8.50
CA GLY A 108 17.85 11.42 -8.34
C GLY A 108 16.50 12.04 -8.73
N MET A 109 16.06 13.08 -8.03
CA MET A 109 14.70 13.64 -8.19
C MET A 109 14.56 14.64 -9.35
N ASP A 110 15.63 14.87 -10.12
CA ASP A 110 15.65 15.97 -11.08
C ASP A 110 14.91 15.57 -12.38
N ASN A 111 13.84 16.32 -12.68
CA ASN A 111 12.95 16.25 -13.86
C ASN A 111 11.79 15.25 -13.78
N HIS A 112 10.74 15.56 -13.01
CA HIS A 112 9.49 14.81 -13.06
C HIS A 112 8.65 15.19 -14.29
N CYS A 113 7.89 14.21 -14.80
CA CYS A 113 6.97 14.39 -15.90
C CYS A 113 5.62 14.93 -15.39
N SER A 114 5.14 16.01 -16.00
CA SER A 114 3.88 16.67 -15.67
C SER A 114 2.68 16.19 -16.49
N CYS A 115 2.82 15.09 -17.25
CA CYS A 115 1.69 14.59 -18.04
C CYS A 115 0.56 14.06 -17.14
N GLN A 116 -0.67 14.10 -17.65
CA GLN A 116 -1.87 13.68 -16.90
C GLN A 116 -1.76 12.25 -16.34
N HIS A 117 -1.08 11.33 -17.05
CA HIS A 117 -0.94 9.94 -16.62
C HIS A 117 0.02 9.74 -15.45
N CYS A 118 0.94 10.69 -15.20
CA CYS A 118 1.94 10.61 -14.12
C CYS A 118 1.39 10.98 -12.75
N THR A 119 0.07 11.17 -12.62
CA THR A 119 -0.58 11.50 -11.35
C THR A 119 -1.01 10.24 -10.58
N VAL A 120 -1.10 10.36 -9.26
CA VAL A 120 -1.69 9.31 -8.42
C VAL A 120 -3.15 9.06 -8.81
N SER A 121 -3.88 10.13 -9.15
CA SER A 121 -5.28 10.06 -9.56
C SER A 121 -5.50 9.17 -10.77
N SER A 122 -4.70 9.32 -11.82
CA SER A 122 -4.82 8.50 -13.02
C SER A 122 -4.50 7.02 -12.76
N SER A 123 -3.53 6.74 -11.89
CA SER A 123 -3.16 5.37 -11.52
C SER A 123 -4.24 4.69 -10.67
N VAL A 124 -4.84 5.42 -9.72
CA VAL A 124 -5.97 4.95 -8.91
C VAL A 124 -7.17 4.66 -9.79
N ARG A 125 -7.57 5.60 -10.66
CA ARG A 125 -8.71 5.43 -11.56
C ARG A 125 -8.53 4.18 -12.44
N TYR A 126 -7.38 4.06 -13.09
CA TYR A 126 -7.05 2.88 -13.91
C TYR A 126 -7.15 1.56 -13.13
N SER A 127 -6.61 1.52 -11.91
CA SER A 127 -6.60 0.31 -11.09
C SER A 127 -8.01 -0.10 -10.62
N LEU A 128 -8.89 0.87 -10.42
CA LEU A 128 -10.27 0.63 -10.01
C LEU A 128 -11.15 0.21 -11.20
N GLU A 129 -10.92 0.78 -12.40
CA GLU A 129 -11.67 0.44 -13.63
C GLU A 129 -11.33 -0.94 -14.20
N GLN A 130 -10.11 -1.45 -13.99
CA GLN A 130 -9.67 -2.75 -14.51
C GLN A 130 -10.48 -3.95 -13.97
N ASP A 131 -11.18 -3.78 -12.85
CA ASP A 131 -11.91 -4.89 -12.24
C ASP A 131 -13.37 -4.93 -12.67
N SER A 132 -13.61 -5.54 -13.82
CA SER A 132 -14.95 -5.74 -14.39
C SER A 132 -15.89 -6.60 -13.53
N LYS A 133 -15.40 -7.24 -12.46
CA LYS A 133 -16.25 -7.97 -11.52
C LYS A 133 -15.79 -7.70 -10.10
N PRO A 134 -16.49 -6.85 -9.32
CA PRO A 134 -16.22 -6.76 -7.90
C PRO A 134 -16.34 -8.18 -7.33
N LYS A 135 -15.20 -8.79 -6.97
CA LYS A 135 -15.19 -9.99 -6.16
C LYS A 135 -15.96 -9.60 -4.92
N ILE A 136 -17.19 -10.08 -4.82
CA ILE A 136 -18.13 -9.80 -3.75
C ILE A 136 -17.34 -9.98 -2.48
N TYR A 137 -17.06 -8.87 -1.81
CA TYR A 137 -16.34 -8.89 -0.55
C TYR A 137 -17.13 -9.81 0.36
N ASP A 138 -16.44 -10.71 1.06
CA ASP A 138 -17.08 -11.51 2.08
C ASP A 138 -17.60 -10.54 3.15
N THR A 139 -18.88 -10.17 3.00
CA THR A 139 -19.69 -9.38 3.94
C THR A 139 -19.94 -10.15 5.23
N SER A 140 -19.08 -11.11 5.58
CA SER A 140 -18.76 -11.39 6.96
C SER A 140 -18.78 -10.07 7.74
N LYS A 141 -19.40 -10.08 8.91
CA LYS A 141 -19.77 -8.90 9.73
C LYS A 141 -18.61 -7.97 10.10
N ASP A 142 -17.41 -8.26 9.63
CA ASP A 142 -16.20 -7.50 9.81
C ASP A 142 -16.07 -6.37 8.79
N HIS A 143 -15.92 -5.17 9.34
CA HIS A 143 -15.74 -3.91 8.64
C HIS A 143 -14.79 -3.97 7.42
N TYR A 144 -15.03 -3.09 6.46
CA TYR A 144 -14.35 -3.05 5.18
C TYR A 144 -12.86 -2.69 5.26
N VAL A 145 -12.02 -3.46 4.58
CA VAL A 145 -10.59 -3.19 4.35
C VAL A 145 -10.38 -3.09 2.84
N HIS A 146 -9.79 -1.99 2.36
CA HIS A 146 -9.36 -1.90 0.98
C HIS A 146 -8.13 -2.79 0.77
N ARG A 147 -8.23 -3.77 -0.14
CA ARG A 147 -7.21 -4.82 -0.34
C ARG A 147 -6.44 -4.71 -1.66
N ARG A 148 -6.89 -3.86 -2.58
CA ARG A 148 -6.35 -3.80 -3.95
C ARG A 148 -5.13 -2.90 -4.01
N GLY A 149 -4.16 -3.30 -4.81
CA GLY A 149 -3.00 -2.45 -5.12
C GLY A 149 -3.34 -1.46 -6.23
N ILE A 150 -2.59 -0.36 -6.27
CA ILE A 150 -2.66 0.67 -7.29
C ILE A 150 -1.54 0.43 -8.31
N GLU A 151 -1.91 0.08 -9.53
CA GLU A 151 -1.02 -0.03 -10.67
C GLU A 151 -0.70 1.35 -11.26
N VAL A 152 0.55 1.53 -11.67
CA VAL A 152 0.96 2.65 -12.52
C VAL A 152 0.23 2.54 -13.84
N HIS A 153 -0.41 3.65 -14.23
CA HIS A 153 -1.12 3.76 -15.50
C HIS A 153 -0.20 3.38 -16.69
N PRO A 154 -0.65 2.58 -17.67
CA PRO A 154 0.18 2.17 -18.81
C PRO A 154 0.82 3.34 -19.57
N GLY A 155 0.06 4.41 -19.78
CA GLY A 155 0.55 5.66 -20.39
C GLY A 155 1.57 6.47 -19.57
N ALA A 156 1.90 6.04 -18.34
CA ALA A 156 2.99 6.62 -17.53
C ALA A 156 4.21 5.70 -17.43
N MET A 157 4.17 4.49 -18.01
CA MET A 157 5.29 3.56 -17.97
C MET A 157 6.51 4.14 -18.70
N GLY A 158 7.65 4.19 -18.03
CA GLY A 158 8.89 4.84 -18.47
C GLY A 158 9.00 6.32 -18.11
N HIS A 159 7.90 6.96 -17.68
CA HIS A 159 7.95 8.36 -17.27
C HIS A 159 8.51 8.53 -15.86
N LYS A 160 9.17 9.66 -15.61
CA LYS A 160 9.62 10.07 -14.28
C LYS A 160 8.45 10.63 -13.46
N MET A 161 7.70 9.77 -12.78
CA MET A 161 6.50 10.18 -12.00
C MET A 161 6.82 10.96 -10.71
N GLY A 162 8.09 11.00 -10.28
CA GLY A 162 8.49 11.65 -9.02
C GLY A 162 7.71 11.11 -7.82
N ASP A 163 7.27 12.02 -6.96
CA ASP A 163 6.56 11.71 -5.70
C ASP A 163 5.30 10.86 -5.90
N ALA A 164 4.65 10.95 -7.06
CA ALA A 164 3.46 10.15 -7.34
C ALA A 164 3.77 8.64 -7.32
N LEU A 165 4.89 8.21 -7.88
CA LEU A 165 5.30 6.80 -7.85
C LEU A 165 5.68 6.36 -6.45
N LEU A 166 6.39 7.20 -5.71
CA LEU A 166 6.78 6.92 -4.33
C LEU A 166 5.52 6.74 -3.45
N GLN A 167 4.54 7.63 -3.61
CA GLN A 167 3.25 7.57 -2.92
C GLN A 167 2.47 6.30 -3.25
N ILE A 168 2.31 5.97 -4.53
CA ILE A 168 1.65 4.73 -4.97
C ILE A 168 2.32 3.51 -4.34
N THR A 169 3.65 3.44 -4.45
CA THR A 169 4.43 2.27 -4.01
C THR A 169 4.35 2.08 -2.50
N THR A 170 4.39 3.16 -1.72
CA THR A 170 4.31 3.07 -0.25
C THR A 170 2.91 2.75 0.23
N LEU A 171 1.88 3.29 -0.43
CA LEU A 171 0.50 2.88 -0.15
C LEU A 171 0.30 1.39 -0.41
N ASN A 172 0.81 0.88 -1.54
CA ASN A 172 0.77 -0.54 -1.86
C ASN A 172 1.54 -1.40 -0.85
N LEU A 173 2.69 -0.92 -0.38
CA LEU A 173 3.46 -1.57 0.69
C LEU A 173 2.68 -1.59 2.01
N ALA A 174 2.00 -0.50 2.37
CA ALA A 174 1.14 -0.41 3.56
C ALA A 174 -0.02 -1.42 3.48
N ILE A 175 -0.65 -1.55 2.31
CA ILE A 175 -1.71 -2.54 2.05
C ILE A 175 -1.15 -3.95 2.23
N ALA A 176 -0.05 -4.30 1.57
CA ALA A 176 0.57 -5.63 1.70
C ALA A 176 0.88 -5.99 3.15
N LYS A 177 1.49 -5.08 3.90
CA LYS A 177 1.81 -5.29 5.32
C LYS A 177 0.56 -5.45 6.17
N HIS A 178 -0.47 -4.64 5.94
CA HIS A 178 -1.75 -4.76 6.64
C HIS A 178 -2.41 -6.12 6.36
N LEU A 179 -2.44 -6.58 5.11
CA LEU A 179 -3.03 -7.87 4.77
C LEU A 179 -2.27 -9.05 5.41
N ILE A 180 -0.94 -8.98 5.50
CA ILE A 180 -0.14 -9.96 6.28
C ILE A 180 -0.57 -9.99 7.74
N CYS A 181 -0.84 -8.84 8.37
CA CYS A 181 -1.31 -8.76 9.75
C CYS A 181 -2.67 -9.44 9.95
N LEU A 182 -3.54 -9.40 8.93
CA LEU A 182 -4.87 -10.03 8.97
C LEU A 182 -4.80 -11.55 8.81
N GLU A 183 -3.83 -12.08 8.06
CA GLU A 183 -3.69 -13.53 7.83
C GLU A 183 -2.88 -14.26 8.91
N CYS A 184 -2.08 -13.55 9.69
CA CYS A 184 -1.25 -14.17 10.73
C CYS A 184 -2.09 -14.60 11.95
N PRO A 185 -2.04 -15.88 12.37
CA PRO A 185 -2.74 -16.37 13.55
C PRO A 185 -2.34 -15.63 14.84
N LEU A 186 -3.30 -15.47 15.75
CA LEU A 186 -3.26 -14.62 16.94
C LEU A 186 -2.39 -15.13 18.10
N SER A 187 -1.37 -15.97 17.87
CA SER A 187 -0.66 -16.61 18.99
C SER A 187 0.15 -15.64 19.86
N ASP A 188 0.53 -14.47 19.34
CA ASP A 188 1.25 -13.44 20.09
C ASP A 188 0.68 -12.03 19.81
N HIS A 189 -0.10 -11.53 20.77
CA HIS A 189 -0.69 -10.18 20.72
C HIS A 189 0.35 -9.07 20.63
N ARG A 190 1.53 -9.22 21.25
CA ARG A 190 2.58 -8.20 21.24
C ARG A 190 3.24 -8.12 19.87
N ALA A 191 3.58 -9.27 19.28
CA ALA A 191 4.09 -9.30 17.91
C ALA A 191 3.06 -8.74 16.93
N GLN A 192 1.78 -9.06 17.10
CA GLN A 192 0.73 -8.55 16.25
C GLN A 192 0.59 -7.01 16.35
N ALA A 193 0.60 -6.46 17.56
CA ALA A 193 0.55 -5.00 17.77
C ALA A 193 1.71 -4.29 17.06
N LYS A 194 2.94 -4.83 17.14
CA LYS A 194 4.10 -4.29 16.42
C LYS A 194 3.92 -4.32 14.90
N ARG A 195 3.34 -5.40 14.35
CA ARG A 195 3.08 -5.50 12.90
C ARG A 195 2.03 -4.48 12.44
N TYR A 196 0.96 -4.30 13.21
CA TYR A 196 -0.05 -3.27 12.96
C TYR A 196 0.55 -1.86 13.03
N GLN A 197 1.42 -1.58 14.01
CA GLN A 197 2.11 -0.30 14.11
C GLN A 197 2.97 -0.02 12.86
N LYS A 198 3.71 -1.02 12.36
CA LYS A 198 4.48 -0.89 11.11
C LYS A 198 3.59 -0.62 9.89
N ALA A 199 2.44 -1.28 9.79
CA ALA A 199 1.48 -1.02 8.72
C ALA A 199 0.90 0.41 8.83
N ALA A 200 0.53 0.84 10.04
CA ALA A 200 0.02 2.19 10.30
C ALA A 200 1.06 3.26 9.91
N SER A 201 2.33 3.11 10.30
CA SER A 201 3.37 4.10 9.95
C SER A 201 3.56 4.27 8.44
N LEU A 202 3.35 3.21 7.66
CA LEU A 202 3.42 3.29 6.19
C LEU A 202 2.21 4.03 5.61
N TYR A 203 1.01 3.83 6.14
CA TYR A 203 -0.16 4.61 5.76
C TYR A 203 -0.01 6.09 6.12
N GLU A 204 0.53 6.39 7.31
CA GLU A 204 0.81 7.75 7.76
C GLU A 204 1.85 8.43 6.85
N MET A 205 2.88 7.71 6.42
CA MET A 205 3.85 8.20 5.44
C MET A 205 3.20 8.49 4.08
N ALA A 206 2.40 7.55 3.57
CA ALA A 206 1.64 7.75 2.33
C ALA A 206 0.67 8.94 2.43
N PHE A 207 0.08 9.16 3.62
CA PHE A 207 -0.79 10.29 3.91
C PHE A 207 -0.03 11.62 3.89
N LYS A 208 1.16 11.68 4.51
CA LYS A 208 1.99 12.88 4.52
C LYS A 208 2.36 13.32 3.09
N TRP A 209 2.78 12.39 2.24
CA TRP A 209 3.04 12.72 0.84
C TRP A 209 1.78 13.12 0.08
N HIS A 210 0.64 12.53 0.44
CA HIS A 210 -0.62 12.88 -0.18
C HIS A 210 -1.03 14.34 0.06
N VAL A 211 -0.86 14.82 1.29
CA VAL A 211 -1.20 16.19 1.67
C VAL A 211 -0.10 17.17 1.24
N GLY A 212 1.15 16.68 1.14
CA GLY A 212 2.33 17.49 0.89
C GLY A 212 2.71 18.35 2.11
N ASP A 213 3.77 19.14 1.96
CA ASP A 213 4.30 20.03 3.02
C ASP A 213 3.48 21.32 3.20
N GLY A 214 2.24 21.36 2.72
CA GLY A 214 1.32 22.50 2.88
C GLY A 214 1.63 23.72 2.00
N ASN A 215 2.66 23.66 1.15
CA ASN A 215 3.13 24.81 0.35
C ASN A 215 2.69 24.78 -1.13
N THR A 216 1.83 23.84 -1.52
CA THR A 216 1.33 23.72 -2.90
C THR A 216 -0.15 24.10 -2.97
N ASP A 217 -0.40 25.35 -3.37
CA ASP A 217 -1.73 25.95 -3.57
C ASP A 217 -2.63 25.22 -4.59
N GLN A 218 -2.14 24.17 -5.26
CA GLN A 218 -2.85 23.49 -6.34
C GLN A 218 -3.07 22.00 -6.15
N ASN A 219 -2.61 21.39 -5.05
CA ASN A 219 -2.83 19.95 -4.88
C ASN A 219 -4.27 19.70 -4.42
N THR A 220 -5.16 19.41 -5.35
CA THR A 220 -6.45 18.80 -5.04
C THR A 220 -6.17 17.45 -4.39
N VAL A 221 -6.48 17.34 -3.09
CA VAL A 221 -6.38 16.07 -2.37
C VAL A 221 -7.27 15.08 -3.09
N ASN A 222 -6.64 14.07 -3.68
CA ASN A 222 -7.33 12.93 -4.25
C ASN A 222 -8.14 12.22 -3.16
N ILE A 223 -9.45 12.50 -3.15
CA ILE A 223 -10.38 11.95 -2.16
C ILE A 223 -10.35 10.42 -2.16
N SER A 224 -10.13 9.77 -3.31
CA SER A 224 -10.04 8.29 -3.38
C SER A 224 -8.87 7.75 -2.55
N VAL A 225 -7.69 8.34 -2.70
CA VAL A 225 -6.49 7.96 -1.93
C VAL A 225 -6.71 8.22 -0.44
N PHE A 226 -7.28 9.38 -0.11
CA PHE A 226 -7.64 9.73 1.26
C PHE A 226 -8.57 8.68 1.90
N LEU A 227 -9.66 8.32 1.23
CA LEU A 227 -10.63 7.33 1.71
C LEU A 227 -9.97 5.97 1.93
N ILE A 228 -9.12 5.51 1.01
CA ILE A 228 -8.37 4.25 1.13
C ILE A 228 -7.51 4.25 2.40
N ILE A 229 -6.70 5.30 2.57
CA ILE A 229 -5.77 5.43 3.70
C ILE A 229 -6.53 5.45 5.02
N VAL A 230 -7.51 6.35 5.16
CA VAL A 230 -8.23 6.58 6.41
C VAL A 230 -9.09 5.36 6.78
N ASN A 231 -9.74 4.72 5.80
CA ASN A 231 -10.49 3.49 6.04
C ASN A 231 -9.56 2.40 6.58
N ASN A 232 -8.42 2.16 5.94
CA ASN A 232 -7.52 1.09 6.36
C ASN A 232 -6.86 1.39 7.71
N LEU A 233 -6.49 2.64 7.99
CA LEU A 233 -6.01 3.06 9.32
C LEU A 233 -7.07 2.81 10.40
N SER A 234 -8.34 3.11 10.13
CA SER A 234 -9.41 2.83 11.09
C SER A 234 -9.48 1.35 11.46
N GLN A 235 -9.25 0.45 10.50
CA GLN A 235 -9.24 -0.99 10.74
C GLN A 235 -8.05 -1.42 11.59
N ILE A 236 -6.87 -0.84 11.34
CA ILE A 236 -5.69 -1.07 12.14
C ILE A 236 -5.93 -0.62 13.59
N HIS A 237 -6.45 0.60 13.80
CA HIS A 237 -6.72 1.12 15.14
C HIS A 237 -7.80 0.32 15.87
N ARG A 238 -8.83 -0.16 15.17
CA ARG A 238 -9.81 -1.11 15.72
C ARG A 238 -9.12 -2.39 16.21
N LYS A 239 -8.28 -3.02 15.39
CA LYS A 239 -7.57 -4.25 15.75
C LYS A 239 -6.51 -4.04 16.84
N ALA A 240 -5.94 -2.84 16.94
CA ALA A 240 -5.01 -2.45 17.99
C ALA A 240 -5.70 -1.91 19.27
N ASN A 241 -7.03 -1.94 19.33
CA ASN A 241 -7.83 -1.38 20.42
C ASN A 241 -7.53 0.10 20.76
N ASN A 242 -7.15 0.90 19.76
CA ASN A 242 -6.93 2.34 19.90
C ASN A 242 -8.21 3.10 19.54
N GLN A 243 -9.12 3.23 20.50
CA GLN A 243 -10.44 3.82 20.29
C GLN A 243 -10.38 5.32 19.90
N ALA A 244 -9.44 6.07 20.47
CA ALA A 244 -9.26 7.49 20.16
C ALA A 244 -8.94 7.71 18.68
N LYS A 245 -7.91 7.02 18.17
CA LYS A 245 -7.53 7.14 16.75
C LYS A 245 -8.57 6.53 15.81
N LEU A 246 -9.22 5.44 16.21
CA LEU A 246 -10.36 4.88 15.47
C LEU A 246 -11.48 5.92 15.29
N PHE A 247 -11.86 6.62 16.36
CA PHE A 247 -12.88 7.66 16.32
C PHE A 247 -12.47 8.81 15.39
N MET A 248 -11.23 9.26 15.47
CA MET A 248 -10.71 10.28 14.55
C MET A 248 -10.81 9.81 13.10
N CYS A 249 -10.27 8.63 12.76
CA CYS A 249 -10.35 8.11 11.39
C CYS A 249 -11.79 8.04 10.88
N ARG A 250 -12.74 7.59 11.71
CA ARG A 250 -14.16 7.55 11.34
C ARG A 250 -14.74 8.93 11.07
N ARG A 251 -14.46 9.92 11.92
CA ARG A 251 -14.90 11.31 11.72
C ARG A 251 -14.39 11.87 10.40
N HIS A 252 -13.12 11.60 10.07
CA HIS A 252 -12.52 12.04 8.81
C HIS A 252 -13.11 11.31 7.60
N LEU A 253 -13.33 10.00 7.72
CA LEU A 253 -13.98 9.21 6.68
C LEU A 253 -15.40 9.73 6.39
N GLN A 254 -16.18 9.98 7.44
CA GLN A 254 -17.52 10.57 7.34
C GLN A 254 -17.47 11.94 6.68
N SER A 255 -16.58 12.84 7.10
CA SER A 255 -16.47 14.17 6.51
C SER A 255 -16.13 14.10 5.01
N ALA A 256 -15.19 13.24 4.62
CA ALA A 256 -14.80 13.09 3.21
C ALA A 256 -15.94 12.51 2.35
N LEU A 257 -16.66 11.52 2.88
CA LEU A 257 -17.86 10.98 2.22
C LEU A 257 -18.95 12.04 2.07
N MET A 258 -19.19 12.86 3.11
CA MET A 258 -20.16 13.95 3.02
C MET A 258 -19.75 15.00 1.98
N THR A 259 -18.47 15.39 1.93
CA THR A 259 -17.97 16.30 0.89
C THR A 259 -18.21 15.73 -0.49
N LEU A 260 -17.87 14.46 -0.71
CA LEU A 260 -18.11 13.78 -1.98
C LEU A 260 -19.59 13.75 -2.36
N LEU A 261 -20.49 13.54 -1.39
CA LEU A 261 -21.95 13.54 -1.57
C LEU A 261 -22.49 14.92 -1.95
N THR A 262 -21.86 15.98 -1.47
CA THR A 262 -22.28 17.35 -1.78
C THR A 262 -21.75 17.88 -3.10
N THR A 263 -20.59 17.42 -3.59
CA THR A 263 -19.97 17.97 -4.81
C THR A 263 -20.56 17.43 -6.11
N GLN A 264 -21.49 16.46 -6.05
CA GLN A 264 -22.10 15.80 -7.22
C GLN A 264 -21.10 15.25 -8.25
N GLU A 265 -19.88 14.88 -7.82
CA GLU A 265 -18.90 14.21 -8.67
C GLU A 265 -19.31 12.75 -8.93
N THR A 266 -20.35 12.56 -9.76
CA THR A 266 -21.01 11.28 -10.05
C THR A 266 -20.06 10.22 -10.61
N GLU A 267 -18.99 10.62 -11.31
CA GLU A 267 -18.00 9.68 -11.84
C GLU A 267 -17.26 8.92 -10.73
N MET A 268 -16.97 9.54 -9.59
CA MET A 268 -16.13 8.91 -8.55
C MET A 268 -16.89 7.83 -7.77
N TYR A 269 -18.22 7.92 -7.71
CA TYR A 269 -19.10 6.93 -7.06
C TYR A 269 -18.99 5.55 -7.66
N GLN A 270 -18.97 5.49 -8.99
CA GLN A 270 -18.95 4.24 -9.73
C GLN A 270 -17.62 3.52 -9.54
N VAL A 271 -16.54 4.28 -9.41
CA VAL A 271 -15.17 3.76 -9.40
C VAL A 271 -14.77 3.20 -8.03
N LEU A 272 -15.22 3.82 -6.93
CA LEU A 272 -14.74 3.46 -5.59
C LEU A 272 -15.52 2.35 -4.86
N HIS A 273 -16.70 1.94 -5.35
CA HIS A 273 -17.61 1.05 -4.61
C HIS A 273 -17.77 1.49 -3.14
N LEU A 274 -18.37 2.67 -2.94
CA LEU A 274 -18.38 3.37 -1.65
C LEU A 274 -19.05 2.61 -0.50
N ASP A 275 -19.85 1.57 -0.78
CA ASP A 275 -20.58 0.79 0.21
C ASP A 275 -19.68 0.33 1.38
N GLY A 276 -18.48 -0.17 1.06
CA GLY A 276 -17.52 -0.59 2.09
C GLY A 276 -17.08 0.56 3.00
N PHE A 277 -16.79 1.71 2.41
CA PHE A 277 -16.37 2.92 3.15
C PHE A 277 -17.52 3.48 4.00
N VAL A 278 -18.74 3.49 3.46
CA VAL A 278 -19.96 3.90 4.16
C VAL A 278 -20.22 3.00 5.36
N CYS A 279 -20.11 1.68 5.20
CA CYS A 279 -20.21 0.74 6.32
C CYS A 279 -19.19 1.05 7.42
N THR A 280 -17.93 1.32 7.08
CA THR A 280 -16.92 1.67 8.10
C THR A 280 -17.22 2.98 8.81
N ALA A 281 -17.72 3.99 8.09
CA ALA A 281 -17.98 5.33 8.62
C ALA A 281 -19.23 5.39 9.52
N PHE A 282 -20.32 4.70 9.13
CA PHE A 282 -21.64 4.90 9.73
C PHE A 282 -22.12 3.73 10.60
N VAL A 283 -21.45 2.57 10.59
CA VAL A 283 -21.82 1.47 11.50
C VAL A 283 -21.54 1.92 12.93
N LYS A 284 -22.63 2.26 13.63
CA LYS A 284 -22.62 2.49 15.07
C LYS A 284 -22.03 1.24 15.72
N THR A 285 -21.00 1.43 16.54
CA THR A 285 -20.66 0.44 17.56
C THR A 285 -21.91 0.30 18.40
N SER A 286 -22.67 -0.77 18.18
CA SER A 286 -23.82 -1.06 19.02
C SER A 286 -23.32 -1.01 20.45
N CYS A 287 -23.85 -0.09 21.25
CA CYS A 287 -23.53 0.06 22.66
C CYS A 287 -24.11 -1.15 23.41
N ALA A 288 -23.59 -2.34 23.15
CA ALA A 288 -24.01 -3.60 23.76
C ALA A 288 -23.34 -3.82 25.14
N SER A 289 -22.75 -2.79 25.73
CA SER A 289 -22.07 -2.86 27.02
C SER A 289 -22.62 -1.78 27.96
N ALA A 290 -23.91 -1.89 28.25
CA ALA A 290 -24.55 -1.31 29.43
C ALA A 290 -25.63 -2.30 29.92
N ALA A 291 -25.17 -3.43 30.47
CA ALA A 291 -25.96 -4.36 31.27
C ALA A 291 -25.04 -4.96 32.34
#